data_AF-A0A2P5Z8S2-F1
#
_entry.id   AF-A0A2P5Z8S2-F1
#
_cell.length_a   1.000
_cell.length_b   1.000
_cell.length_c   1.000
_cell.angle_alpha   90.00
_cell.angle_beta   90.00
_cell.angle_gamma   90.00
#
_symmetry.space_group_name_H-M   'P 1'
#
loop_
_entity.id
_entity.type
_entity.pdbx_description
1 polymer ?
#
loop_
_entity_poly.entity_id
_entity_poly.type
_entity_poly.pdbx_seq_one_letter_code
_entity_poly.pdbx_strand_id
1 'polypeptide(L)'
;MAQVSAAAEALEAVQRHVADGDYRAADALCERALDAAPADLALRRAHAMLLMDSGAFARAAHAWALVAAAAPSVEAWSRSAICLARLGEHAQALPAFEHALQLAADAFLVRLWYAESLDALGRHDDALPMYFAAVRTAQAKGRWLDQDTTAPELRARVVAAMRRIDQGRHAVFVAAIQPLLDRFGEAALRRVMAALRIYLGLQPRPADDGQHPTFLYIPELDPSPYLGAARFPWYDHLQDAAAGIVEEAHQVLASRQSVQPFLDFSNGASPQDYLVGQRGDGAWDAYFFFRHGQDYPENLQRCPRTAAALAQVPLTRIEGHAPEVLFSILAPGTTIKPHYGVTNARVVTHLPLIVPPDCALEVAGIAHAWEVGRLVTFNDTCLHHAWNHSDRVRVVTILDTWHPDLDEAETLALRQLVETIGAFNLRAGV
;
A
#
# COMPACT_ATOMS: atom_id res chain seq x y z
N MET A 1 -48.77 12.86 -15.68
CA MET A 1 -48.23 13.83 -16.64
C MET A 1 -48.27 15.27 -16.12
N ALA A 2 -49.37 15.76 -15.52
CA ALA A 2 -49.46 17.15 -15.04
C ALA A 2 -48.46 17.54 -13.92
N GLN A 3 -48.21 16.70 -12.92
CA GLN A 3 -47.24 17.00 -11.84
C GLN A 3 -45.78 17.09 -12.33
N VAL A 4 -45.41 16.30 -13.34
CA VAL A 4 -44.05 16.32 -13.91
C VAL A 4 -43.79 17.62 -14.69
N SER A 5 -44.82 18.20 -15.31
CA SER A 5 -44.73 19.52 -15.98
C SER A 5 -44.48 20.64 -14.97
N ALA A 6 -45.22 20.64 -13.86
CA ALA A 6 -45.14 21.70 -12.85
C ALA A 6 -43.78 21.73 -12.11
N ALA A 7 -43.20 20.57 -11.81
CA ALA A 7 -41.88 20.48 -11.19
C ALA A 7 -40.76 20.97 -12.13
N ALA A 8 -40.84 20.62 -13.43
CA ALA A 8 -39.88 21.09 -14.42
C ALA A 8 -39.96 22.62 -14.62
N GLU A 9 -41.16 23.18 -14.73
CA GLU A 9 -41.38 24.63 -14.84
C GLU A 9 -40.88 25.37 -13.59
N ALA A 10 -41.09 24.80 -12.40
CA ALA A 10 -40.56 25.35 -11.16
C ALA A 10 -39.03 25.37 -11.15
N LEU A 11 -38.37 24.28 -11.58
CA LEU A 11 -36.91 24.21 -11.66
C LEU A 11 -36.31 25.22 -12.64
N GLU A 12 -36.92 25.42 -13.81
CA GLU A 12 -36.48 26.44 -14.77
C GLU A 12 -36.64 27.87 -14.20
N ALA A 13 -37.74 28.14 -13.50
CA ALA A 13 -37.94 29.42 -12.84
C ALA A 13 -36.96 29.64 -11.68
N VAL A 14 -36.62 28.60 -10.90
CA VAL A 14 -35.56 28.67 -9.88
C VAL A 14 -34.22 29.03 -10.52
N GLN A 15 -33.85 28.36 -11.62
CA GLN A 15 -32.57 28.63 -12.31
C GLN A 15 -32.46 30.07 -12.82
N ARG A 16 -33.56 30.66 -13.31
CA ARG A 16 -33.59 32.08 -13.70
C ARG A 16 -33.33 33.00 -12.53
N HIS A 17 -34.04 32.82 -11.41
CA HIS A 17 -33.82 33.63 -10.21
C HIS A 17 -32.38 33.48 -9.67
N VAL A 18 -31.78 32.29 -9.73
CA VAL A 18 -30.38 32.08 -9.36
C VAL A 18 -29.43 32.83 -10.29
N ALA A 19 -29.66 32.78 -11.61
CA ALA A 19 -28.85 33.52 -12.58
C ALA A 19 -28.92 35.03 -12.36
N ASP A 20 -30.07 35.54 -11.91
CA ASP A 20 -30.28 36.95 -11.56
C ASP A 20 -29.75 37.31 -10.16
N GLY A 21 -29.23 36.34 -9.39
CA GLY A 21 -28.75 36.53 -8.02
C GLY A 21 -29.85 36.67 -6.96
N ASP A 22 -31.12 36.45 -7.31
CA ASP A 22 -32.26 36.51 -6.40
C ASP A 22 -32.51 35.16 -5.71
N TYR A 23 -31.57 34.81 -4.81
CA TYR A 23 -31.65 33.58 -4.02
C TYR A 23 -32.92 33.51 -3.14
N ARG A 24 -33.47 34.66 -2.73
CA ARG A 24 -34.67 34.70 -1.89
C ARG A 24 -35.92 34.31 -2.68
N ALA A 25 -36.09 34.83 -3.90
CA ALA A 25 -37.19 34.44 -4.75
C ALA A 25 -37.09 32.96 -5.18
N ALA A 26 -35.87 32.50 -5.49
CA ALA A 26 -35.60 31.10 -5.79
C ALA A 26 -36.00 30.18 -4.63
N ASP A 27 -35.63 30.53 -3.39
CA ASP A 27 -35.92 29.74 -2.19
C ASP A 27 -37.42 29.65 -1.92
N ALA A 28 -38.13 30.79 -1.96
CA ALA A 28 -39.58 30.83 -1.79
C ALA A 28 -40.34 30.05 -2.89
N LEU A 29 -39.80 30.00 -4.10
CA LEU A 29 -40.35 29.20 -5.20
C LEU A 29 -40.15 27.70 -4.94
N CYS A 30 -38.96 27.28 -4.51
CA CYS A 30 -38.68 25.91 -4.10
C CYS A 30 -39.60 25.45 -2.96
N GLU A 31 -39.79 26.26 -1.92
CA GLU A 31 -40.68 25.92 -0.79
C GLU A 31 -42.12 25.69 -1.26
N ARG A 32 -42.69 26.61 -2.04
CA ARG A 32 -44.06 26.44 -2.59
C ARG A 32 -44.19 25.19 -3.45
N ALA A 33 -43.19 24.90 -4.27
CA ALA A 33 -43.20 23.73 -5.13
C ALA A 33 -43.07 22.43 -4.31
N LEU A 34 -42.26 22.42 -3.24
CA LEU A 34 -42.12 21.30 -2.32
C LEU A 34 -43.36 21.09 -1.45
N ASP A 35 -44.10 22.15 -1.10
CA ASP A 35 -45.40 22.03 -0.42
C ASP A 35 -46.41 21.28 -1.31
N ALA A 36 -46.41 21.56 -2.62
CA ALA A 36 -47.26 20.89 -3.59
C ALA A 36 -46.81 19.46 -3.92
N ALA A 37 -45.50 19.19 -3.84
CA ALA A 37 -44.91 17.89 -4.15
C ALA A 37 -43.82 17.47 -3.12
N PRO A 38 -44.18 17.13 -1.87
CA PRO A 38 -43.21 16.86 -0.81
C PRO A 38 -42.31 15.64 -1.06
N ALA A 39 -42.69 14.72 -1.94
CA ALA A 39 -41.90 13.54 -2.27
C ALA A 39 -40.94 13.76 -3.46
N ASP A 40 -40.96 14.93 -4.11
CA ASP A 40 -40.14 15.19 -5.30
C ASP A 40 -38.65 15.37 -4.92
N LEU A 41 -37.85 14.34 -5.20
CA LEU A 41 -36.43 14.32 -4.90
C LEU A 41 -35.61 15.23 -5.81
N ALA A 42 -36.03 15.45 -7.05
CA ALA A 42 -35.31 16.33 -7.97
C ALA A 42 -35.44 17.78 -7.50
N LEU A 43 -36.65 18.19 -7.13
CA LEU A 43 -36.91 19.49 -6.56
C LEU A 43 -36.21 19.70 -5.21
N ARG A 44 -36.23 18.69 -4.33
CA ARG A 44 -35.51 18.77 -3.04
C ARG A 44 -34.00 18.88 -3.22
N ARG A 45 -33.42 18.16 -4.18
CA ARG A 45 -31.97 18.27 -4.51
C ARG A 45 -31.62 19.67 -5.01
N ALA A 46 -32.44 20.24 -5.90
CA ALA A 46 -32.23 21.58 -6.41
C ALA A 46 -32.35 22.64 -5.30
N HIS A 47 -33.35 22.52 -4.42
CA HIS A 47 -33.51 23.39 -3.26
C HIS A 47 -32.33 23.27 -2.29
N ALA A 48 -31.88 22.06 -1.99
CA ALA A 48 -30.72 21.82 -1.13
C ALA A 48 -29.44 22.43 -1.71
N MET A 49 -29.25 22.39 -3.03
CA MET A 49 -28.13 23.06 -3.71
C MET A 49 -28.22 24.59 -3.59
N LEU A 50 -29.39 25.15 -3.86
CA LEU A 50 -29.66 26.59 -3.72
C LEU A 50 -29.34 27.09 -2.30
N LEU A 51 -29.72 26.30 -1.28
CA LEU A 51 -29.45 26.63 0.12
C LEU A 51 -27.94 26.58 0.43
N MET A 52 -27.18 25.68 -0.21
CA MET A 52 -25.71 25.68 -0.09
C MET A 52 -25.09 26.92 -0.72
N ASP A 53 -25.51 27.26 -1.95
CA ASP A 53 -24.94 28.37 -2.72
C ASP A 53 -25.25 29.73 -2.08
N SER A 54 -26.41 29.86 -1.43
CA SER A 54 -26.80 31.06 -0.66
C SER A 54 -26.20 31.11 0.75
N GLY A 55 -25.46 30.09 1.17
CA GLY A 55 -24.82 30.02 2.50
C GLY A 55 -25.76 29.62 3.64
N ALA A 56 -27.00 29.21 3.36
CA ALA A 56 -27.98 28.73 4.33
C ALA A 56 -27.67 27.28 4.78
N PHE A 57 -26.47 27.05 5.30
CA PHE A 57 -25.92 25.70 5.53
C PHE A 57 -26.76 24.82 6.48
N ALA A 58 -27.41 25.39 7.49
CA ALA A 58 -28.25 24.60 8.41
C ALA A 58 -29.46 23.99 7.70
N ARG A 59 -30.15 24.79 6.89
CA ARG A 59 -31.29 24.34 6.07
C ARG A 59 -30.80 23.39 4.96
N ALA A 60 -29.65 23.70 4.34
CA ALA A 60 -29.05 22.84 3.34
C ALA A 60 -28.70 21.45 3.89
N ALA A 61 -28.08 21.38 5.07
CA ALA A 61 -27.73 20.12 5.73
C ALA A 61 -28.98 19.25 5.95
N HIS A 62 -30.06 19.84 6.46
CA HIS A 62 -31.32 19.14 6.66
C HIS A 62 -31.92 18.66 5.34
N ALA A 63 -31.99 19.52 4.32
CA ALA A 63 -32.52 19.17 3.02
C ALA A 63 -31.72 18.02 2.35
N TRP A 64 -30.39 18.08 2.42
CA TRP A 64 -29.52 17.01 1.91
C TRP A 64 -29.66 15.70 2.71
N ALA A 65 -29.83 15.76 4.03
CA ALA A 65 -30.09 14.57 4.85
C ALA A 65 -31.40 13.88 4.43
N LEU A 66 -32.46 14.65 4.13
CA LEU A 66 -33.71 14.10 3.61
C LEU A 66 -33.54 13.46 2.22
N VAL A 67 -32.74 14.08 1.33
CA VAL A 67 -32.39 13.47 0.03
C VAL A 67 -31.64 12.16 0.26
N ALA A 68 -30.65 12.15 1.15
CA ALA A 68 -29.82 10.98 1.42
C ALA A 68 -30.63 9.82 2.03
N ALA A 69 -31.59 10.12 2.90
CA ALA A 69 -32.48 9.11 3.49
C ALA A 69 -33.41 8.47 2.44
N ALA A 70 -33.88 9.24 1.47
CA ALA A 70 -34.79 8.75 0.43
C ALA A 70 -34.05 8.08 -0.75
N ALA A 71 -32.87 8.59 -1.10
CA ALA A 71 -32.02 8.09 -2.18
C ALA A 71 -30.54 8.21 -1.78
N PRO A 72 -29.99 7.22 -1.04
CA PRO A 72 -28.60 7.21 -0.61
C PRO A 72 -27.65 7.37 -1.79
N SER A 73 -26.77 8.36 -1.70
CA SER A 73 -25.73 8.63 -2.71
C SER A 73 -24.55 9.34 -2.09
N VAL A 74 -23.37 9.19 -2.71
CA VAL A 74 -22.15 9.91 -2.29
C VAL A 74 -22.40 11.42 -2.24
N GLU A 75 -23.10 11.95 -3.25
CA GLU A 75 -23.43 13.38 -3.31
C GLU A 75 -24.28 13.81 -2.10
N ALA A 76 -25.41 13.15 -1.86
CA ALA A 76 -26.34 13.60 -0.83
C ALA A 76 -25.74 13.52 0.58
N TRP A 77 -25.05 12.42 0.89
CA TRP A 77 -24.36 12.24 2.16
C TRP A 77 -23.22 13.25 2.35
N SER A 78 -22.33 13.38 1.36
CA SER A 78 -21.19 14.30 1.46
C SER A 78 -21.61 15.76 1.54
N ARG A 79 -22.63 16.20 0.78
CA ARG A 79 -23.12 17.58 0.83
C ARG A 79 -23.77 17.92 2.17
N SER A 80 -24.55 17.00 2.74
CA SER A 80 -25.08 17.15 4.11
C SER A 80 -23.94 17.34 5.12
N ALA A 81 -22.95 16.44 5.09
CA ALA A 81 -21.80 16.47 5.98
C ALA A 81 -20.95 17.75 5.82
N ILE A 82 -20.72 18.20 4.59
CA ILE A 82 -19.98 19.45 4.30
C ILE A 82 -20.72 20.67 4.88
N CYS A 83 -22.05 20.71 4.79
CA CYS A 83 -22.83 21.79 5.38
C CYS A 83 -22.68 21.82 6.91
N LEU A 84 -22.77 20.65 7.57
CA LEU A 84 -22.54 20.53 9.01
C LEU A 84 -21.11 20.94 9.40
N ALA A 85 -20.11 20.49 8.65
CA ALA A 85 -18.72 20.87 8.88
C ALA A 85 -18.50 22.39 8.74
N ARG A 86 -19.16 23.06 7.79
CA ARG A 86 -19.11 24.54 7.65
C ARG A 86 -19.78 25.28 8.82
N LEU A 87 -20.71 24.63 9.52
CA LEU A 87 -21.32 25.16 10.74
C LEU A 87 -20.48 24.89 12.00
N GLY A 88 -19.36 24.15 11.89
CA GLY A 88 -18.57 23.67 13.03
C GLY A 88 -19.17 22.45 13.73
N GLU A 89 -20.27 21.89 13.21
CA GLU A 89 -20.98 20.72 13.73
C GLU A 89 -20.28 19.41 13.31
N HIS A 90 -18.95 19.34 13.54
CA HIS A 90 -18.10 18.26 13.02
C HIS A 90 -18.51 16.88 13.52
N ALA A 91 -18.91 16.77 14.79
CA ALA A 91 -19.36 15.49 15.36
C ALA A 91 -20.61 14.96 14.65
N GLN A 92 -21.54 15.84 14.27
CA GLN A 92 -22.74 15.47 13.53
C GLN A 92 -22.44 15.13 12.06
N ALA A 93 -21.36 15.67 11.50
CA ALA A 93 -20.96 15.43 10.12
C ALA A 93 -20.34 14.03 9.89
N LEU A 94 -19.65 13.47 10.89
CA LEU A 94 -18.87 12.22 10.73
C LEU A 94 -19.69 11.04 10.17
N PRO A 95 -20.90 10.70 10.68
CA PRO A 95 -21.64 9.56 10.16
C PRO A 95 -22.03 9.70 8.68
N ALA A 96 -22.34 10.92 8.25
CA ALA A 96 -22.67 11.19 6.85
C ALA A 96 -21.44 11.08 5.94
N PHE A 97 -20.25 11.50 6.39
CA PHE A 97 -19.01 11.23 5.67
C PHE A 97 -18.71 9.72 5.57
N GLU A 98 -18.90 8.97 6.66
CA GLU A 98 -18.69 7.52 6.70
C GLU A 98 -19.61 6.80 5.71
N HIS A 99 -20.90 7.15 5.67
CA HIS A 99 -21.83 6.62 4.67
C HIS A 99 -21.40 6.94 3.23
N ALA A 100 -20.93 8.16 2.97
CA ALA A 100 -20.43 8.52 1.64
C ALA A 100 -19.19 7.70 1.24
N LEU A 101 -18.26 7.45 2.18
CA LEU A 101 -17.04 6.67 1.94
C LEU A 101 -17.31 5.16 1.83
N GLN A 102 -18.35 4.64 2.48
CA GLN A 102 -18.83 3.26 2.27
C GLN A 102 -19.38 3.06 0.85
N LEU A 103 -20.05 4.07 0.29
CA LEU A 103 -20.55 4.03 -1.09
C LEU A 103 -19.45 4.21 -2.13
N ALA A 104 -18.44 5.02 -1.84
CA ALA A 104 -17.29 5.25 -2.72
C ALA A 104 -16.00 5.46 -1.91
N ALA A 105 -15.24 4.38 -1.74
CA ALA A 105 -13.98 4.39 -1.00
C ALA A 105 -12.88 5.24 -1.69
N ASP A 106 -13.05 5.62 -2.95
CA ASP A 106 -12.09 6.42 -3.71
C ASP A 106 -12.49 7.91 -3.81
N ALA A 107 -13.52 8.34 -3.06
CA ALA A 107 -14.01 9.72 -2.98
C ALA A 107 -13.06 10.60 -2.14
N PHE A 108 -11.88 10.90 -2.68
CA PHE A 108 -10.79 11.58 -1.99
C PHE A 108 -11.15 12.97 -1.40
N LEU A 109 -12.04 13.73 -2.05
CA LEU A 109 -12.48 15.03 -1.51
C LEU A 109 -13.37 14.85 -0.28
N VAL A 110 -14.24 13.84 -0.27
CA VAL A 110 -15.07 13.49 0.90
C VAL A 110 -14.17 13.07 2.06
N ARG A 111 -13.15 12.25 1.77
CA ARG A 111 -12.17 11.82 2.77
C ARG A 111 -11.38 12.99 3.36
N LEU A 112 -11.03 14.00 2.55
CA LEU A 112 -10.36 15.21 3.02
C LEU A 112 -11.22 15.99 4.03
N TRP A 113 -12.51 16.20 3.72
CA TRP A 113 -13.44 16.86 4.66
C TRP A 113 -13.69 16.05 5.93
N TYR A 114 -13.70 14.71 5.83
CA TYR A 114 -13.78 13.83 6.98
C TYR A 114 -12.55 13.98 7.89
N ALA A 115 -11.35 14.01 7.30
CA ALA A 115 -10.10 14.24 8.03
C ALA A 115 -10.09 15.61 8.74
N GLU A 116 -10.54 16.67 8.06
CA GLU A 116 -10.69 18.01 8.66
C GLU A 116 -11.65 18.01 9.85
N SER A 117 -12.77 17.29 9.74
CA SER A 117 -13.74 17.18 10.84
C SER A 117 -13.20 16.40 12.03
N LEU A 118 -12.41 15.35 11.79
CA LEU A 118 -11.70 14.63 12.85
C LEU A 118 -10.68 15.54 13.55
N ASP A 119 -9.90 16.29 12.77
CA ASP A 119 -8.88 17.23 13.28
C ASP A 119 -9.51 18.33 14.14
N ALA A 120 -10.65 18.89 13.71
CA ALA A 120 -11.41 19.90 14.45
C ALA A 120 -11.99 19.38 15.78
N LEU A 121 -12.21 18.06 15.89
CA LEU A 121 -12.65 17.40 17.12
C LEU A 121 -11.48 16.99 18.03
N GLY A 122 -10.23 17.30 17.66
CA GLY A 122 -9.03 16.89 18.40
C GLY A 122 -8.62 15.43 18.18
N ARG A 123 -9.28 14.71 17.24
CA ARG A 123 -8.97 13.31 16.90
C ARG A 123 -7.82 13.24 15.88
N HIS A 124 -6.68 13.86 16.21
CA HIS A 124 -5.54 14.02 15.30
C HIS A 124 -5.00 12.69 14.77
N ASP A 125 -4.91 11.68 15.65
CA ASP A 125 -4.41 10.36 15.27
C ASP A 125 -5.30 9.67 14.24
N ASP A 126 -6.61 9.88 14.29
CA ASP A 126 -7.57 9.35 13.32
C ASP A 126 -7.59 10.17 12.02
N ALA A 127 -7.39 11.49 12.13
CA ALA A 127 -7.38 12.41 11.00
C ALA A 127 -6.19 12.16 10.05
N LEU A 128 -5.00 11.92 10.61
CA LEU A 128 -3.76 11.78 9.84
C LEU A 128 -3.81 10.71 8.72
N PRO A 129 -4.20 9.44 8.98
CA PRO A 129 -4.31 8.45 7.91
C PRO A 129 -5.37 8.83 6.87
N MET A 130 -6.45 9.52 7.26
CA MET A 130 -7.49 9.99 6.34
C MET A 130 -6.97 11.09 5.41
N TYR A 131 -6.20 12.05 5.92
CA TYR A 131 -5.51 13.04 5.09
C TYR A 131 -4.58 12.36 4.07
N PHE A 132 -3.74 11.44 4.54
CA PHE A 132 -2.78 10.73 3.69
C PHE A 132 -3.48 9.97 2.56
N ALA A 133 -4.51 9.20 2.90
CA ALA A 133 -5.29 8.44 1.96
C ALA A 133 -6.05 9.33 0.95
N ALA A 134 -6.55 10.49 1.37
CA ALA A 134 -7.19 11.45 0.49
C ALA A 134 -6.20 11.97 -0.57
N VAL A 135 -5.04 12.47 -0.13
CA VAL A 135 -4.02 13.02 -1.03
C VAL A 135 -3.50 11.95 -1.99
N ARG A 136 -3.15 10.76 -1.47
CA ARG A 136 -2.65 9.67 -2.31
C ARG A 136 -3.65 9.21 -3.36
N THR A 137 -4.93 9.08 -2.99
CA THR A 137 -6.00 8.68 -3.92
C THR A 137 -6.22 9.74 -5.00
N ALA A 138 -6.11 11.03 -4.65
CA ALA A 138 -6.20 12.12 -5.63
C ALA A 138 -5.03 12.09 -6.61
N GLN A 139 -3.80 11.93 -6.12
CA GLN A 139 -2.59 11.90 -6.94
C GLN A 139 -2.54 10.70 -7.87
N ALA A 140 -2.97 9.52 -7.41
CA ALA A 140 -3.14 8.35 -8.28
C ALA A 140 -4.11 8.57 -9.45
N LYS A 141 -5.02 9.56 -9.32
CA LYS A 141 -5.96 9.99 -10.37
C LYS A 141 -5.49 11.24 -11.14
N GLY A 142 -4.23 11.64 -10.99
CA GLY A 142 -3.68 12.83 -11.65
C GLY A 142 -4.20 14.16 -11.10
N ARG A 143 -4.70 14.18 -9.86
CA ARG A 143 -5.21 15.38 -9.17
C ARG A 143 -4.28 15.77 -8.04
N TRP A 144 -4.23 17.06 -7.71
CA TRP A 144 -3.43 17.57 -6.58
C TRP A 144 -1.93 17.28 -6.69
N LEU A 145 -1.41 17.24 -7.92
CA LEU A 145 0.02 17.12 -8.20
C LEU A 145 0.72 18.48 -8.13
N ASP A 146 0.02 19.52 -8.56
CA ASP A 146 0.50 20.90 -8.71
C ASP A 146 -0.68 21.88 -8.71
N GLN A 147 -0.41 23.16 -9.02
CA GLN A 147 -1.45 24.20 -9.07
C GLN A 147 -2.42 24.03 -10.26
N ASP A 148 -2.01 23.36 -11.33
CA ASP A 148 -2.79 23.18 -12.56
C ASP A 148 -3.81 22.03 -12.41
N THR A 149 -3.43 21.00 -11.66
CA THR A 149 -4.26 19.84 -11.32
C THR A 149 -5.10 20.04 -10.05
N THR A 150 -5.04 21.23 -9.44
CA THR A 150 -5.76 21.60 -8.21
C THR A 150 -6.66 22.81 -8.43
N ALA A 151 -7.97 22.61 -8.26
CA ALA A 151 -8.96 23.68 -8.36
C ALA A 151 -8.60 24.85 -7.41
N PRO A 152 -8.67 26.13 -7.85
CA PRO A 152 -8.22 27.28 -7.07
C PRO A 152 -8.75 27.32 -5.63
N GLU A 153 -10.02 27.02 -5.44
CA GLU A 153 -10.73 26.99 -4.16
C GLU A 153 -10.26 25.88 -3.21
N LEU A 154 -9.57 24.85 -3.73
CA LEU A 154 -9.02 23.75 -2.94
C LEU A 154 -7.53 23.91 -2.64
N ARG A 155 -6.80 24.79 -3.31
CA ARG A 155 -5.33 24.88 -3.20
C ARG A 155 -4.84 25.06 -1.77
N ALA A 156 -5.39 26.04 -1.05
CA ALA A 156 -5.01 26.30 0.33
C ALA A 156 -5.30 25.10 1.26
N ARG A 157 -6.42 24.43 1.01
CA ARG A 157 -6.85 23.25 1.75
C ARG A 157 -5.91 22.06 1.51
N VAL A 158 -5.62 21.75 0.25
CA VAL A 158 -4.70 20.66 -0.13
C VAL A 158 -3.31 20.90 0.45
N VAL A 159 -2.79 22.13 0.38
CA VAL A 159 -1.50 22.50 0.99
C VAL A 159 -1.52 22.35 2.51
N ALA A 160 -2.63 22.69 3.19
CA ALA A 160 -2.79 22.45 4.62
C ALA A 160 -2.77 20.94 4.95
N ALA A 161 -3.50 20.13 4.17
CA ALA A 161 -3.51 18.67 4.32
C ALA A 161 -2.11 18.06 4.12
N MET A 162 -1.37 18.46 3.10
CA MET A 162 0.00 17.99 2.87
C MET A 162 0.92 18.34 4.05
N ARG A 163 0.86 19.57 4.58
CA ARG A 163 1.62 19.93 5.78
C ARG A 163 1.26 19.09 7.00
N ARG A 164 -0.03 18.76 7.19
CA ARG A 164 -0.48 17.85 8.26
C ARG A 164 0.10 16.44 8.08
N ILE A 165 0.12 15.93 6.86
CA ILE A 165 0.69 14.61 6.52
C ILE A 165 2.18 14.59 6.83
N ASP A 166 2.93 15.59 6.34
CA ASP A 166 4.39 15.64 6.49
C ASP A 166 4.79 15.70 7.98
N GLN A 167 4.15 16.58 8.75
CA GLN A 167 4.40 16.73 10.18
C GLN A 167 3.98 15.48 10.96
N GLY A 168 2.78 14.96 10.67
CA GLY A 168 2.20 13.83 11.41
C GLY A 168 2.96 12.54 11.16
N ARG A 169 3.27 12.20 9.89
CA ARG A 169 4.04 11.00 9.57
C ARG A 169 5.45 11.04 10.15
N HIS A 170 6.12 12.20 10.07
CA HIS A 170 7.41 12.38 10.71
C HIS A 170 7.32 12.15 12.23
N ALA A 171 6.35 12.77 12.91
CA ALA A 171 6.17 12.62 14.35
C ALA A 171 5.89 11.16 14.75
N VAL A 172 4.96 10.48 14.06
CA VAL A 172 4.60 9.08 14.34
C VAL A 172 5.80 8.15 14.16
N PHE A 173 6.53 8.27 13.05
CA PHE A 173 7.63 7.36 12.74
C PHE A 173 8.87 7.61 13.59
N VAL A 174 9.18 8.87 13.93
CA VAL A 174 10.26 9.18 14.88
C VAL A 174 9.89 8.69 16.28
N ALA A 175 8.65 8.93 16.74
CA ALA A 175 8.21 8.47 18.06
C ALA A 175 8.30 6.94 18.21
N ALA A 176 8.04 6.19 17.13
CA ALA A 176 8.16 4.73 17.14
C ALA A 176 9.58 4.23 17.44
N ILE A 177 10.61 4.93 16.96
CA ILE A 177 12.02 4.55 17.16
C ILE A 177 12.71 5.34 18.27
N GLN A 178 12.04 6.32 18.88
CA GLN A 178 12.59 7.12 19.97
C GLN A 178 13.11 6.30 21.16
N PRO A 179 12.42 5.24 21.64
CA PRO A 179 12.97 4.41 22.72
C PRO A 179 14.30 3.73 22.36
N LEU A 180 14.52 3.45 21.07
CA LEU A 180 15.75 2.84 20.58
C LEU A 180 16.85 3.90 20.41
N LEU A 181 16.50 5.12 20.00
CA LEU A 181 17.41 6.27 20.02
C LEU A 181 17.90 6.57 21.43
N ASP A 182 16.99 6.56 22.42
CA ASP A 182 17.35 6.79 23.83
C ASP A 182 18.26 5.68 24.38
N ARG A 183 18.05 4.43 23.92
CA ARG A 183 18.81 3.26 24.36
C ARG A 183 20.20 3.16 23.72
N PHE A 184 20.30 3.35 22.41
CA PHE A 184 21.53 3.08 21.63
C PHE A 184 22.26 4.35 21.20
N GLY A 185 21.60 5.51 21.25
CA GLY A 185 22.14 6.79 20.80
C GLY A 185 21.98 7.04 19.31
N GLU A 186 21.99 8.32 18.92
CA GLU A 186 21.81 8.76 17.53
C GLU A 186 22.89 8.21 16.58
N ALA A 187 24.13 8.04 17.08
CA ALA A 187 25.24 7.55 16.28
C ALA A 187 25.00 6.10 15.80
N ALA A 188 24.42 5.25 16.65
CA ALA A 188 24.11 3.86 16.30
C ALA A 188 22.96 3.77 15.28
N LEU A 189 21.95 4.64 15.38
CA LEU A 189 20.79 4.63 14.48
C LEU A 189 20.88 5.63 13.34
N ARG A 190 22.08 6.15 13.05
CA ARG A 190 22.29 7.21 12.05
C ARG A 190 21.76 6.81 10.67
N ARG A 191 22.04 5.58 10.19
CA ARG A 191 21.54 5.09 8.89
C ARG A 191 20.03 4.91 8.89
N VAL A 192 19.43 4.43 9.99
CA VAL A 192 17.97 4.29 10.12
C VAL A 192 17.27 5.65 10.07
N MET A 193 17.81 6.65 10.77
CA MET A 193 17.28 8.02 10.72
C MET A 193 17.43 8.65 9.33
N ALA A 194 18.55 8.39 8.66
CA ALA A 194 18.74 8.84 7.27
C ALA A 194 17.77 8.14 6.31
N ALA A 195 17.55 6.83 6.47
CA ALA A 195 16.55 6.06 5.71
C ALA A 195 15.14 6.63 5.90
N LEU A 196 14.76 6.97 7.13
CA LEU A 196 13.46 7.60 7.42
C LEU A 196 13.33 8.97 6.76
N ARG A 197 14.37 9.81 6.79
CA ARG A 197 14.36 11.11 6.10
C ARG A 197 14.22 10.96 4.59
N ILE A 198 14.89 9.97 3.99
CA ILE A 198 14.76 9.65 2.56
C ILE A 198 13.33 9.19 2.25
N TYR A 199 12.78 8.25 3.05
CA TYR A 199 11.42 7.76 2.90
C TYR A 199 10.35 8.86 3.00
N LEU A 200 10.56 9.85 3.86
CA LEU A 200 9.68 11.00 4.03
C LEU A 200 9.94 12.13 3.02
N GLY A 201 10.89 11.99 2.10
CA GLY A 201 11.26 13.02 1.13
C GLY A 201 11.95 14.25 1.72
N LEU A 202 12.41 14.17 2.98
CA LEU A 202 13.13 15.24 3.68
C LEU A 202 14.61 15.31 3.29
N GLN A 203 15.13 14.23 2.70
CA GLN A 203 16.48 14.13 2.18
C GLN A 203 16.43 13.41 0.82
N PRO A 204 17.13 13.89 -0.22
CA PRO A 204 17.22 13.14 -1.46
C PRO A 204 17.99 11.84 -1.22
N ARG A 205 17.61 10.79 -1.95
CA ARG A 205 18.41 9.58 -2.04
C ARG A 205 19.80 9.93 -2.63
N PRO A 206 20.90 9.33 -2.13
CA PRO A 206 22.21 9.41 -2.78
C PRO A 206 22.14 9.03 -4.27
N ALA A 207 23.11 9.52 -5.06
CA ALA A 207 23.19 9.24 -6.49
C ALA A 207 23.23 7.72 -6.79
N ASP A 208 22.80 7.36 -8.00
CA ASP A 208 22.55 5.98 -8.45
C ASP A 208 23.69 5.01 -8.09
N ASP A 209 23.40 4.11 -7.15
CA ASP A 209 24.25 3.03 -6.68
C ASP A 209 23.84 1.67 -7.27
N GLY A 210 23.05 1.67 -8.36
CA GLY A 210 22.57 0.49 -9.07
C GLY A 210 21.36 -0.19 -8.41
N GLN A 211 20.90 0.32 -7.27
CA GLN A 211 19.76 -0.20 -6.53
C GLN A 211 18.50 0.63 -6.82
N HIS A 212 17.32 0.00 -6.84
CA HIS A 212 16.03 0.68 -6.96
C HIS A 212 14.97 0.04 -6.05
N PRO A 213 15.14 0.06 -4.71
CA PRO A 213 14.13 -0.46 -3.80
C PRO A 213 12.80 0.27 -3.98
N THR A 214 11.70 -0.49 -3.96
CA THR A 214 10.35 0.05 -4.18
C THR A 214 9.71 0.64 -2.91
N PHE A 215 10.28 0.39 -1.73
CA PHE A 215 9.74 0.86 -0.45
C PHE A 215 10.75 1.64 0.40
N LEU A 216 11.80 1.00 0.92
CA LEU A 216 12.72 1.62 1.89
C LEU A 216 14.16 1.46 1.43
N TYR A 217 14.92 2.56 1.51
CA TYR A 217 16.35 2.58 1.18
C TYR A 217 17.16 2.99 2.40
N ILE A 218 18.16 2.18 2.74
CA ILE A 218 19.08 2.37 3.85
C ILE A 218 20.42 2.78 3.25
N PRO A 219 20.90 4.01 3.52
CA PRO A 219 22.15 4.48 2.94
C PRO A 219 23.36 3.77 3.55
N GLU A 220 24.47 3.73 2.82
CA GLU A 220 25.78 3.24 3.31
C GLU A 220 25.80 1.75 3.71
N LEU A 221 24.92 0.95 3.11
CA LEU A 221 25.08 -0.51 3.03
C LEU A 221 25.90 -0.85 1.78
N ASP A 222 26.66 -1.94 1.81
CA ASP A 222 27.34 -2.46 0.63
C ASP A 222 26.35 -2.71 -0.53
N PRO A 223 26.44 -1.96 -1.64
CA PRO A 223 25.47 -2.05 -2.74
C PRO A 223 25.76 -3.22 -3.68
N SER A 224 26.76 -4.06 -3.40
CA SER A 224 27.23 -5.10 -4.31
C SER A 224 26.08 -6.04 -4.75
N PRO A 225 25.96 -6.33 -6.07
CA PRO A 225 24.94 -7.24 -6.60
C PRO A 225 24.97 -8.62 -5.94
N TYR A 226 26.16 -9.15 -5.68
CA TYR A 226 26.38 -10.42 -4.99
C TYR A 226 27.27 -10.21 -3.77
N LEU A 227 26.94 -10.87 -2.67
CA LEU A 227 27.67 -10.78 -1.41
C LEU A 227 28.47 -12.05 -1.15
N GLY A 228 29.72 -11.89 -0.69
CA GLY A 228 30.62 -13.01 -0.45
C GLY A 228 30.14 -13.93 0.68
N ALA A 229 30.20 -15.25 0.46
CA ALA A 229 29.74 -16.28 1.41
C ALA A 229 30.34 -16.16 2.82
N ALA A 230 31.58 -15.67 2.95
CA ALA A 230 32.25 -15.46 4.23
C ALA A 230 31.51 -14.48 5.17
N ARG A 231 30.59 -13.66 4.65
CA ARG A 231 29.73 -12.75 5.43
C ARG A 231 28.55 -13.46 6.09
N PHE A 232 28.32 -14.73 5.77
CA PHE A 232 27.14 -15.49 6.20
C PHE A 232 27.57 -16.81 6.87
N PRO A 233 28.07 -16.78 8.12
CA PRO A 233 28.54 -17.99 8.81
C PRO A 233 27.47 -19.10 8.93
N TRP A 234 26.19 -18.74 8.90
CA TRP A 234 25.07 -19.67 8.93
C TRP A 234 24.88 -20.47 7.62
N TYR A 235 25.63 -20.15 6.56
CA TYR A 235 25.65 -20.94 5.32
C TYR A 235 25.92 -22.42 5.59
N ASP A 236 26.88 -22.71 6.45
CA ASP A 236 27.31 -24.08 6.73
C ASP A 236 26.13 -24.94 7.22
N HIS A 237 25.28 -24.40 8.09
CA HIS A 237 24.09 -25.11 8.58
C HIS A 237 23.10 -25.51 7.47
N LEU A 238 22.89 -24.64 6.48
CA LEU A 238 22.01 -24.94 5.36
C LEU A 238 22.65 -25.89 4.35
N GLN A 239 23.95 -25.75 4.08
CA GLN A 239 24.67 -26.63 3.17
C GLN A 239 24.82 -28.04 3.74
N ASP A 240 25.08 -28.18 5.04
CA ASP A 240 25.13 -29.46 5.74
C ASP A 240 23.77 -30.18 5.70
N ALA A 241 22.68 -29.43 5.76
CA ALA A 241 21.32 -29.97 5.64
C ALA A 241 20.86 -30.18 4.19
N ALA A 242 21.59 -29.70 3.17
CA ALA A 242 21.11 -29.57 1.80
C ALA A 242 20.61 -30.88 1.20
N ALA A 243 21.31 -32.00 1.42
CA ALA A 243 20.88 -33.31 0.92
C ALA A 243 19.49 -33.68 1.46
N GLY A 244 19.24 -33.40 2.73
CA GLY A 244 17.94 -33.66 3.33
C GLY A 244 16.83 -32.73 2.86
N ILE A 245 17.16 -31.46 2.61
CA ILE A 245 16.24 -30.47 2.04
C ILE A 245 15.86 -30.85 0.60
N VAL A 246 16.81 -31.37 -0.18
CA VAL A 246 16.56 -31.89 -1.55
C VAL A 246 15.57 -33.05 -1.54
N GLU A 247 15.72 -34.00 -0.61
CA GLU A 247 14.77 -35.11 -0.44
C GLU A 247 13.34 -34.60 -0.13
N GLU A 248 13.22 -33.62 0.77
CA GLU A 248 11.93 -33.00 1.12
C GLU A 248 11.32 -32.24 -0.07
N ALA A 249 12.13 -31.52 -0.85
CA ALA A 249 11.66 -30.85 -2.06
C ALA A 249 11.14 -31.84 -3.12
N HIS A 250 11.78 -33.00 -3.27
CA HIS A 250 11.26 -34.07 -4.14
C HIS A 250 9.90 -34.61 -3.66
N GLN A 251 9.71 -34.77 -2.35
CA GLN A 251 8.42 -35.19 -1.78
C GLN A 251 7.31 -34.14 -1.99
N VAL A 252 7.64 -32.86 -1.82
CA VAL A 252 6.75 -31.74 -2.13
C VAL A 252 6.35 -31.75 -3.60
N LEU A 253 7.30 -31.92 -4.53
CA LEU A 253 7.01 -31.98 -5.95
C LEU A 253 6.16 -33.19 -6.35
N ALA A 254 6.38 -34.35 -5.72
CA ALA A 254 5.62 -35.57 -5.99
C ALA A 254 4.17 -35.47 -5.50
N SER A 255 3.94 -34.88 -4.32
CA SER A 255 2.60 -34.72 -3.75
C SER A 255 1.84 -33.51 -4.28
N ARG A 256 2.57 -32.43 -4.60
CA ARG A 256 2.05 -31.08 -4.91
C ARG A 256 1.09 -30.51 -3.86
N GLN A 257 1.04 -31.09 -2.67
CA GLN A 257 0.21 -30.59 -1.58
C GLN A 257 0.74 -29.23 -1.12
N SER A 258 -0.15 -28.27 -0.88
CA SER A 258 0.18 -26.88 -0.47
C SER A 258 1.03 -26.07 -1.46
N VAL A 259 1.32 -26.60 -2.66
CA VAL A 259 1.98 -25.83 -3.72
C VAL A 259 0.95 -24.90 -4.36
N GLN A 260 1.28 -23.63 -4.46
CA GLN A 260 0.40 -22.60 -4.99
C GLN A 260 1.20 -21.64 -5.90
N PRO A 261 0.55 -20.90 -6.81
CA PRO A 261 1.22 -19.84 -7.57
C PRO A 261 1.95 -18.88 -6.64
N PHE A 262 3.18 -18.50 -6.99
CA PHE A 262 3.95 -17.53 -6.21
C PHE A 262 3.32 -16.14 -6.30
N LEU A 263 3.02 -15.72 -7.53
CA LEU A 263 2.41 -14.44 -7.86
C LEU A 263 0.94 -14.42 -7.43
N ASP A 264 0.55 -13.33 -6.77
CA ASP A 264 -0.85 -13.02 -6.52
C ASP A 264 -1.40 -12.13 -7.65
N PHE A 265 -2.51 -12.55 -8.23
CA PHE A 265 -3.20 -11.86 -9.34
C PHE A 265 -4.50 -11.17 -8.88
N SER A 266 -4.77 -11.14 -7.57
CA SER A 266 -5.96 -10.52 -6.97
C SER A 266 -6.10 -9.02 -7.27
N ASN A 267 -5.00 -8.36 -7.62
CA ASN A 267 -4.94 -6.94 -7.96
C ASN A 267 -5.14 -6.64 -9.47
N GLY A 268 -5.49 -7.64 -10.28
CA GLY A 268 -5.70 -7.49 -11.72
C GLY A 268 -4.43 -7.58 -12.58
N ALA A 269 -3.27 -7.83 -11.98
CA ALA A 269 -2.08 -8.22 -12.73
C ALA A 269 -2.24 -9.62 -13.32
N SER A 270 -1.50 -9.92 -14.38
CA SER A 270 -1.51 -11.19 -15.09
C SER A 270 -0.14 -11.88 -15.01
N PRO A 271 -0.08 -13.22 -15.18
CA PRO A 271 1.21 -13.93 -15.26
C PRO A 271 2.15 -13.33 -16.31
N GLN A 272 1.59 -12.86 -17.43
CA GLN A 272 2.34 -12.29 -18.54
C GLN A 272 3.01 -10.96 -18.20
N ASP A 273 2.61 -10.29 -17.12
CA ASP A 273 3.28 -9.07 -16.65
C ASP A 273 4.66 -9.40 -16.07
N TYR A 274 4.81 -10.60 -15.50
CA TYR A 274 6.01 -11.02 -14.74
C TYR A 274 6.79 -12.16 -15.39
N LEU A 275 6.16 -12.98 -16.23
CA LEU A 275 6.75 -14.19 -16.79
C LEU A 275 6.75 -14.16 -18.32
N VAL A 276 7.72 -14.86 -18.90
CA VAL A 276 7.79 -15.20 -20.32
C VAL A 276 8.05 -16.70 -20.44
N GLY A 277 7.16 -17.43 -21.09
CA GLY A 277 7.35 -18.84 -21.41
C GLY A 277 7.85 -19.06 -22.83
N GLN A 278 8.88 -19.89 -23.00
CA GLN A 278 9.32 -20.39 -24.30
C GLN A 278 8.36 -21.47 -24.85
N ARG A 279 7.55 -22.09 -23.97
CA ARG A 279 6.53 -23.09 -24.31
C ARG A 279 5.28 -22.85 -23.46
N GLY A 280 4.33 -22.07 -23.98
CA GLY A 280 3.13 -21.65 -23.24
C GLY A 280 3.39 -20.45 -22.33
N ASP A 281 2.55 -20.24 -21.31
CA ASP A 281 2.58 -19.03 -20.48
C ASP A 281 3.70 -19.00 -19.41
N GLY A 282 4.48 -20.08 -19.27
CA GLY A 282 5.40 -20.27 -18.15
C GLY A 282 4.67 -20.47 -16.82
N ALA A 283 5.35 -20.98 -15.80
CA ALA A 283 4.74 -21.14 -14.47
C ALA A 283 5.76 -20.97 -13.35
N TRP A 284 5.35 -20.24 -12.32
CA TRP A 284 6.15 -19.97 -11.13
C TRP A 284 5.32 -20.24 -9.87
N ASP A 285 5.61 -21.39 -9.25
CA ASP A 285 4.92 -21.87 -8.06
C ASP A 285 5.82 -21.74 -6.82
N ALA A 286 5.19 -21.84 -5.66
CA ALA A 286 5.83 -21.77 -4.37
C ALA A 286 5.23 -22.75 -3.36
N TYR A 287 6.10 -23.27 -2.50
CA TYR A 287 5.75 -23.96 -1.27
C TYR A 287 6.32 -23.17 -0.10
N PHE A 288 5.45 -22.44 0.61
CA PHE A 288 5.86 -21.49 1.64
C PHE A 288 6.10 -22.15 2.99
N PHE A 289 7.17 -21.74 3.65
CA PHE A 289 7.41 -21.94 5.08
C PHE A 289 7.05 -20.69 5.88
N PHE A 290 7.37 -19.52 5.32
CA PHE A 290 7.01 -18.21 5.83
C PHE A 290 6.57 -17.30 4.67
N ARG A 291 5.47 -16.55 4.82
CA ARG A 291 5.01 -15.55 3.85
C ARG A 291 4.40 -14.35 4.59
N HIS A 292 4.82 -13.13 4.24
CA HIS A 292 4.37 -11.91 4.93
C HIS A 292 4.51 -11.99 6.45
N GLY A 293 5.60 -12.62 6.93
CA GLY A 293 5.86 -12.82 8.36
C GLY A 293 4.96 -13.86 9.05
N GLN A 294 4.10 -14.57 8.31
CA GLN A 294 3.27 -15.66 8.84
C GLN A 294 3.92 -17.02 8.60
N ASP A 295 3.84 -17.88 9.61
CA ASP A 295 4.35 -19.25 9.59
C ASP A 295 3.36 -20.21 8.90
N TYR A 296 3.88 -21.21 8.19
CA TYR A 296 3.09 -22.33 7.63
C TYR A 296 3.41 -23.62 8.41
N PRO A 297 2.79 -23.84 9.58
CA PRO A 297 3.19 -24.89 10.52
C PRO A 297 3.07 -26.30 9.92
N GLU A 298 2.05 -26.58 9.12
CA GLU A 298 1.90 -27.88 8.47
C GLU A 298 2.99 -28.14 7.43
N ASN A 299 3.49 -27.09 6.77
CA ASN A 299 4.56 -27.21 5.79
C ASN A 299 5.92 -27.40 6.48
N LEU A 300 6.16 -26.68 7.57
CA LEU A 300 7.32 -26.90 8.44
C LEU A 300 7.34 -28.32 9.03
N GLN A 301 6.18 -28.85 9.44
CA GLN A 301 6.06 -30.22 9.94
C GLN A 301 6.34 -31.28 8.85
N ARG A 302 5.94 -31.02 7.60
CA ARG A 302 6.21 -31.91 6.46
C ARG A 302 7.67 -31.88 6.00
N CYS A 303 8.38 -30.79 6.27
CA CYS A 303 9.79 -30.62 5.92
C CYS A 303 10.65 -30.40 7.19
N PRO A 304 10.74 -31.40 8.09
CA PRO A 304 11.39 -31.24 9.39
C PRO A 304 12.88 -30.90 9.31
N ARG A 305 13.61 -31.37 8.28
CA ARG A 305 15.03 -31.03 8.09
C ARG A 305 15.18 -29.58 7.64
N THR A 306 14.33 -29.14 6.71
CA THR A 306 14.25 -27.74 6.30
C THR A 306 13.92 -26.85 7.50
N ALA A 307 12.90 -27.21 8.30
CA ALA A 307 12.52 -26.46 9.50
C ALA A 307 13.67 -26.36 10.52
N ALA A 308 14.38 -27.47 10.78
CA ALA A 308 15.53 -27.48 11.69
C ALA A 308 16.68 -26.60 11.19
N ALA A 309 16.97 -26.60 9.89
CA ALA A 309 18.01 -25.76 9.30
C ALA A 309 17.63 -24.26 9.35
N LEU A 310 16.38 -23.93 9.00
CA LEU A 310 15.87 -22.55 9.06
C LEU A 310 15.89 -21.96 10.47
N ALA A 311 15.78 -22.78 11.51
CA ALA A 311 15.89 -22.32 12.89
C ALA A 311 17.29 -21.76 13.25
N GLN A 312 18.32 -22.05 12.46
CA GLN A 312 19.68 -21.53 12.65
C GLN A 312 19.99 -20.29 11.80
N VAL A 313 19.04 -19.84 10.97
CA VAL A 313 19.23 -18.71 10.04
C VAL A 313 18.72 -17.41 10.69
N PRO A 314 19.49 -16.31 10.62
CA PRO A 314 19.05 -15.00 11.11
C PRO A 314 18.06 -14.35 10.14
N LEU A 315 16.88 -14.95 10.01
CA LEU A 315 15.83 -14.48 9.10
C LEU A 315 15.38 -13.06 9.46
N THR A 316 15.04 -12.27 8.43
CA THR A 316 14.43 -10.94 8.61
C THR A 316 13.01 -11.08 9.13
N ARG A 317 12.83 -11.09 10.45
CA ARG A 317 11.51 -11.19 11.09
C ARG A 317 10.93 -9.80 11.37
N ILE A 318 9.87 -9.45 10.67
CA ILE A 318 9.10 -8.21 10.81
C ILE A 318 7.62 -8.59 10.72
N GLU A 319 6.85 -8.30 11.76
CA GLU A 319 5.46 -8.75 11.86
C GLU A 319 4.61 -8.24 10.68
N GLY A 320 3.88 -9.15 10.02
CA GLY A 320 3.03 -8.82 8.87
C GLY A 320 3.78 -8.49 7.57
N HIS A 321 5.12 -8.56 7.55
CA HIS A 321 5.93 -8.13 6.41
C HIS A 321 6.98 -9.16 5.96
N ALA A 322 7.75 -9.73 6.89
CA ALA A 322 8.91 -10.56 6.59
C ALA A 322 9.10 -11.64 7.67
N PRO A 323 9.69 -12.80 7.37
CA PRO A 323 10.41 -13.12 6.13
C PRO A 323 9.48 -13.72 5.06
N GLU A 324 9.98 -13.75 3.82
CA GLU A 324 9.58 -14.76 2.86
C GLU A 324 10.59 -15.91 2.85
N VAL A 325 10.09 -17.14 3.01
CA VAL A 325 10.89 -18.35 2.87
C VAL A 325 10.06 -19.43 2.20
N LEU A 326 10.57 -19.98 1.11
CA LEU A 326 9.83 -20.95 0.30
C LEU A 326 10.76 -21.87 -0.50
N PHE A 327 10.21 -22.99 -0.97
CA PHE A 327 10.71 -23.61 -2.20
C PHE A 327 10.10 -22.90 -3.40
N SER A 328 10.95 -22.27 -4.21
CA SER A 328 10.61 -21.57 -5.44
C SER A 328 10.74 -22.52 -6.63
N ILE A 329 9.60 -22.85 -7.24
CA ILE A 329 9.46 -23.89 -8.25
C ILE A 329 9.21 -23.22 -9.59
N LEU A 330 10.22 -23.24 -10.47
CA LEU A 330 10.14 -22.62 -11.79
C LEU A 330 9.99 -23.69 -12.87
N ALA A 331 8.91 -23.62 -13.64
CA ALA A 331 8.60 -24.59 -14.68
C ALA A 331 9.61 -24.54 -15.86
N PRO A 332 9.72 -25.63 -16.64
CA PRO A 332 10.55 -25.66 -17.85
C PRO A 332 10.25 -24.51 -18.80
N GLY A 333 11.28 -24.00 -19.49
CA GLY A 333 11.17 -22.91 -20.46
C GLY A 333 10.67 -21.57 -19.91
N THR A 334 10.72 -21.31 -18.60
CA THR A 334 10.17 -20.08 -18.00
C THR A 334 11.28 -19.06 -17.69
N THR A 335 11.02 -17.80 -18.02
CA THR A 335 11.82 -16.63 -17.62
C THR A 335 11.00 -15.74 -16.71
N ILE A 336 11.53 -15.41 -15.54
CA ILE A 336 11.02 -14.33 -14.69
C ILE A 336 11.60 -13.03 -15.24
N LYS A 337 10.76 -12.03 -15.49
CA LYS A 337 11.19 -10.76 -16.07
C LYS A 337 12.05 -9.94 -15.10
N PRO A 338 12.86 -8.98 -15.62
CA PRO A 338 13.61 -8.05 -14.81
C PRO A 338 12.73 -7.24 -13.84
N HIS A 339 13.11 -7.24 -12.56
CA HIS A 339 12.41 -6.53 -11.48
C HIS A 339 13.37 -6.11 -10.36
N TYR A 340 12.82 -5.41 -9.36
CA TYR A 340 13.53 -4.90 -8.19
C TYR A 340 12.81 -5.30 -6.90
N GLY A 341 13.60 -5.52 -5.85
CA GLY A 341 13.16 -5.81 -4.50
C GLY A 341 12.60 -4.59 -3.75
N VAL A 342 12.10 -4.84 -2.54
CA VAL A 342 11.37 -3.82 -1.75
C VAL A 342 12.28 -2.96 -0.88
N THR A 343 13.36 -3.52 -0.34
CA THR A 343 14.27 -2.80 0.57
C THR A 343 15.65 -3.43 0.58
N ASN A 344 16.69 -2.61 0.67
CA ASN A 344 18.07 -3.08 0.82
C ASN A 344 18.45 -3.37 2.28
N ALA A 345 17.52 -3.24 3.24
CA ALA A 345 17.70 -3.73 4.60
C ALA A 345 17.73 -5.26 4.69
N ARG A 346 17.23 -5.96 3.66
CA ARG A 346 17.34 -7.42 3.53
C ARG A 346 18.11 -7.78 2.28
N VAL A 347 18.65 -8.99 2.29
CA VAL A 347 19.28 -9.63 1.14
C VAL A 347 18.63 -11.00 0.93
N VAL A 348 18.58 -11.43 -0.32
CA VAL A 348 17.95 -12.70 -0.71
C VAL A 348 19.01 -13.76 -0.84
N THR A 349 18.81 -14.89 -0.19
CA THR A 349 19.68 -16.06 -0.31
C THR A 349 18.95 -17.20 -1.01
N HIS A 350 19.61 -17.81 -1.99
CA HIS A 350 19.13 -19.02 -2.65
C HIS A 350 19.97 -20.24 -2.24
N LEU A 351 19.29 -21.32 -1.81
CA LEU A 351 19.87 -22.67 -1.75
C LEU A 351 19.36 -23.48 -2.93
N PRO A 352 20.18 -23.80 -3.94
CA PRO A 352 19.72 -24.56 -5.09
C PRO A 352 19.53 -26.03 -4.74
N LEU A 353 18.36 -26.59 -5.06
CA LEU A 353 17.98 -27.97 -4.70
C LEU A 353 17.90 -28.87 -5.93
N ILE A 354 17.25 -28.39 -6.99
CA ILE A 354 17.09 -29.10 -8.26
C ILE A 354 17.41 -28.08 -9.35
N VAL A 355 18.56 -28.24 -10.01
CA VAL A 355 19.04 -27.32 -11.05
C VAL A 355 19.34 -28.09 -12.32
N PRO A 356 18.42 -28.11 -13.29
CA PRO A 356 18.72 -28.64 -14.62
C PRO A 356 19.64 -27.69 -15.41
N PRO A 357 20.20 -28.13 -16.56
CA PRO A 357 21.03 -27.28 -17.40
C PRO A 357 20.32 -25.99 -17.83
N ASP A 358 21.06 -24.94 -18.14
CA ASP A 358 20.50 -23.67 -18.65
C ASP A 358 19.48 -23.01 -17.70
N CYS A 359 19.87 -22.94 -16.42
CA CYS A 359 19.17 -22.22 -15.36
C CYS A 359 20.15 -21.23 -14.72
N ALA A 360 19.77 -19.96 -14.63
CA ALA A 360 20.58 -18.96 -13.95
C ALA A 360 19.75 -17.82 -13.34
N LEU A 361 20.43 -17.07 -12.49
CA LEU A 361 20.02 -15.78 -11.94
C LEU A 361 20.98 -14.74 -12.50
N GLU A 362 20.48 -13.60 -12.95
CA GLU A 362 21.32 -12.45 -13.28
C GLU A 362 20.92 -11.27 -12.39
N VAL A 363 21.93 -10.63 -11.79
CA VAL A 363 21.76 -9.44 -10.95
C VAL A 363 22.72 -8.36 -11.45
N ALA A 364 22.19 -7.20 -11.82
CA ALA A 364 22.93 -6.08 -12.39
C ALA A 364 23.84 -6.47 -13.58
N GLY A 365 23.35 -7.35 -14.47
CA GLY A 365 24.11 -7.81 -15.64
C GLY A 365 25.16 -8.89 -15.34
N ILE A 366 25.24 -9.38 -14.10
CA ILE A 366 26.17 -10.43 -13.68
C ILE A 366 25.38 -11.73 -13.55
N ALA A 367 25.63 -12.68 -14.44
CA ALA A 367 24.98 -13.99 -14.41
C ALA A 367 25.63 -14.93 -13.38
N HIS A 368 24.80 -15.67 -12.67
CA HIS A 368 25.17 -16.71 -11.71
C HIS A 368 24.42 -18.00 -12.07
N ALA A 369 25.18 -19.00 -12.54
CA ALA A 369 24.68 -20.35 -12.72
C ALA A 369 24.60 -21.05 -11.37
N TRP A 370 23.44 -21.61 -11.03
CA TRP A 370 23.28 -22.30 -9.75
C TRP A 370 24.02 -23.64 -9.73
N GLU A 371 24.60 -23.97 -8.57
CA GLU A 371 25.12 -25.29 -8.25
C GLU A 371 24.33 -25.87 -7.09
N VAL A 372 23.84 -27.12 -7.22
CA VAL A 372 23.05 -27.77 -6.18
C VAL A 372 23.85 -27.81 -4.86
N GLY A 373 23.22 -27.36 -3.78
CA GLY A 373 23.81 -27.31 -2.44
C GLY A 373 24.76 -26.13 -2.20
N ARG A 374 25.03 -25.27 -3.19
CA ARG A 374 25.86 -24.07 -3.00
C ARG A 374 25.02 -22.81 -2.93
N LEU A 375 25.07 -22.16 -1.77
CA LEU A 375 24.30 -20.95 -1.50
C LEU A 375 24.82 -19.74 -2.29
N VAL A 376 23.90 -18.87 -2.67
CA VAL A 376 24.21 -17.55 -3.23
C VAL A 376 23.35 -16.49 -2.57
N THR A 377 23.96 -15.40 -2.12
CA THR A 377 23.27 -14.22 -1.59
C THR A 377 23.47 -13.05 -2.52
N PHE A 378 22.39 -12.36 -2.82
CA PHE A 378 22.37 -11.22 -3.71
C PHE A 378 21.47 -10.11 -3.18
N ASN A 379 21.74 -8.91 -3.68
CA ASN A 379 20.93 -7.74 -3.43
C ASN A 379 19.79 -7.70 -4.45
N ASP A 380 18.57 -8.06 -4.03
CA ASP A 380 17.39 -8.06 -4.91
C ASP A 380 16.92 -6.65 -5.26
N THR A 381 17.44 -5.60 -4.61
CA THR A 381 17.13 -4.22 -5.03
C THR A 381 17.94 -3.78 -6.25
N CYS A 382 18.95 -4.53 -6.67
CA CYS A 382 19.54 -4.41 -7.99
C CYS A 382 18.62 -5.05 -9.04
N LEU A 383 18.68 -4.57 -10.30
CA LEU A 383 17.85 -5.15 -11.37
C LEU A 383 18.21 -6.63 -11.52
N HIS A 384 17.23 -7.51 -11.33
CA HIS A 384 17.48 -8.93 -11.38
C HIS A 384 16.38 -9.69 -12.10
N HIS A 385 16.78 -10.83 -12.66
CA HIS A 385 15.88 -11.74 -13.34
C HIS A 385 16.45 -13.17 -13.28
N ALA A 386 15.61 -14.16 -13.52
CA ALA A 386 16.00 -15.56 -13.43
C ALA A 386 15.29 -16.40 -14.48
N TRP A 387 15.92 -17.49 -14.89
CA TRP A 387 15.35 -18.39 -15.88
C TRP A 387 15.57 -19.86 -15.58
N ASN A 388 14.69 -20.65 -16.19
CA ASN A 388 14.83 -22.08 -16.40
C ASN A 388 14.50 -22.35 -17.87
N HIS A 389 15.52 -22.39 -18.74
CA HIS A 389 15.34 -22.69 -20.17
C HIS A 389 15.48 -24.18 -20.48
N SER A 390 15.58 -25.01 -19.43
CA SER A 390 15.62 -26.46 -19.54
C SER A 390 14.25 -27.08 -19.85
N ASP A 391 14.23 -28.40 -20.01
CA ASP A 391 13.04 -29.25 -20.13
C ASP A 391 12.56 -29.83 -18.79
N ARG A 392 13.20 -29.48 -17.67
CA ARG A 392 12.91 -30.00 -16.32
C ARG A 392 12.62 -28.87 -15.34
N VAL A 393 11.96 -29.18 -14.22
CA VAL A 393 11.65 -28.20 -13.18
C VAL A 393 12.92 -27.76 -12.45
N ARG A 394 13.00 -26.47 -12.08
CA ARG A 394 14.06 -25.91 -11.23
C ARG A 394 13.50 -25.55 -9.86
N VAL A 395 14.14 -26.02 -8.80
CA VAL A 395 13.77 -25.70 -7.41
C VAL A 395 14.96 -25.11 -6.66
N VAL A 396 14.74 -23.96 -6.05
CA VAL A 396 15.66 -23.33 -5.09
C VAL A 396 14.88 -22.98 -3.83
N THR A 397 15.49 -23.07 -2.65
CA THR A 397 14.98 -22.38 -1.47
C THR A 397 15.28 -20.90 -1.63
N ILE A 398 14.29 -20.04 -1.43
CA ILE A 398 14.47 -18.59 -1.28
C ILE A 398 14.28 -18.26 0.19
N LEU A 399 15.16 -17.44 0.76
CA LEU A 399 15.01 -16.93 2.13
C LEU A 399 15.53 -15.50 2.28
N ASP A 400 14.86 -14.75 3.14
CA ASP A 400 15.19 -13.37 3.48
C ASP A 400 16.03 -13.29 4.76
N THR A 401 17.18 -12.63 4.68
CA THR A 401 18.02 -12.30 5.85
C THR A 401 18.36 -10.83 5.90
N TRP A 402 18.66 -10.32 7.09
CA TRP A 402 19.10 -8.94 7.25
C TRP A 402 20.37 -8.71 6.44
N HIS A 403 20.52 -7.51 5.89
CA HIS A 403 21.76 -7.11 5.25
C HIS A 403 22.91 -7.25 6.27
N PRO A 404 24.03 -7.91 5.93
CA PRO A 404 25.08 -8.28 6.90
C PRO A 404 25.83 -7.09 7.51
N ASP A 405 25.69 -5.89 6.93
CA ASP A 405 26.23 -4.64 7.52
C ASP A 405 25.33 -4.02 8.59
N LEU A 406 24.10 -4.52 8.77
CA LEU A 406 23.21 -4.01 9.82
C LEU A 406 23.55 -4.64 11.16
N ASP A 407 23.60 -3.81 12.19
CA ASP A 407 23.78 -4.27 13.56
C ASP A 407 22.44 -4.54 14.29
N GLU A 408 22.54 -5.01 15.53
CA GLU A 408 21.36 -5.31 16.36
C GLU A 408 20.49 -4.05 16.59
N ALA A 409 21.08 -2.89 16.83
CA ALA A 409 20.34 -1.67 17.09
C ALA A 409 19.54 -1.25 15.85
N GLU A 410 20.16 -1.32 14.68
CA GLU A 410 19.53 -0.99 13.40
C GLU A 410 18.44 -1.98 13.02
N THR A 411 18.67 -3.29 13.16
CA THR A 411 17.64 -4.30 12.85
C THR A 411 16.40 -4.17 13.76
N LEU A 412 16.59 -3.88 15.05
CA LEU A 412 15.48 -3.58 15.97
C LEU A 412 14.71 -2.31 15.55
N ALA A 413 15.43 -1.24 15.19
CA ALA A 413 14.81 0.01 14.78
C ALA A 413 14.09 -0.08 13.44
N LEU A 414 14.68 -0.78 12.47
CA LEU A 414 14.05 -1.05 11.18
C LEU A 414 12.79 -1.89 11.35
N ARG A 415 12.82 -2.93 12.18
CA ARG A 415 11.63 -3.72 12.50
C ARG A 415 10.50 -2.83 13.03
N GLN A 416 10.76 -2.07 14.10
CA GLN A 416 9.76 -1.19 14.72
C GLN A 416 9.23 -0.15 13.74
N LEU A 417 10.11 0.43 12.91
CA LEU A 417 9.75 1.42 11.92
C LEU A 417 8.84 0.84 10.82
N VAL A 418 9.22 -0.32 10.26
CA VAL A 418 8.47 -0.98 9.19
C VAL A 418 7.09 -1.42 9.69
N GLU A 419 7.00 -2.02 10.88
CA GLU A 419 5.73 -2.40 11.51
C GLU A 419 4.83 -1.17 11.72
N THR A 420 5.40 -0.05 12.18
CA THR A 420 4.66 1.21 12.37
C THR A 420 4.17 1.79 11.05
N ILE A 421 5.00 1.78 10.01
CA ILE A 421 4.61 2.23 8.66
C ILE A 421 3.51 1.34 8.11
N GLY A 422 3.62 0.01 8.27
CA GLY A 422 2.61 -0.95 7.86
C GLY A 422 1.26 -0.70 8.54
N ALA A 423 1.25 -0.53 9.86
CA ALA A 423 0.05 -0.21 10.62
C ALA A 423 -0.57 1.14 10.20
N PHE A 424 0.26 2.15 9.93
CA PHE A 424 -0.19 3.44 9.43
C PHE A 424 -0.87 3.32 8.05
N ASN A 425 -0.24 2.61 7.12
CA ASN A 425 -0.78 2.38 5.78
C ASN A 425 -2.09 1.59 5.82
N LEU A 426 -2.19 0.56 6.67
CA LEU A 426 -3.42 -0.19 6.88
C LEU A 426 -4.57 0.72 7.35
N ARG A 427 -4.31 1.59 8.33
CA ARG A 427 -5.31 2.58 8.81
C ARG A 427 -5.70 3.60 7.74
N ALA A 428 -4.80 3.91 6.82
CA ALA A 428 -5.07 4.77 5.68
C ALA A 428 -5.78 4.02 4.52
N GLY A 429 -5.95 2.70 4.61
CA GLY A 429 -6.59 1.90 3.55
C GLY A 429 -5.77 1.90 2.27
N VAL A 430 -4.45 1.75 2.45
CA VAL A 430 -3.44 2.24 1.53
C VAL A 430 -2.42 1.17 1.20
#